data_AF-A0A641QE32-F1
#
_entry.id   AF-A0A641QE32-F1
#
_cell.length_a   1.000
_cell.length_b   1.000
_cell.length_c   1.000
_cell.angle_alpha   90.00
_cell.angle_beta   90.00
_cell.angle_gamma   90.00
#
_symmetry.space_group_name_H-M   'P 1'
#
loop_
_entity.id
_entity.type
_entity.pdbx_description
1 polymer ?
#
loop_
_entity_poly.entity_id
_entity_poly.type
_entity_poly.pdbx_seq_one_letter_code
_entity_poly.pdbx_strand_id
1 'polypeptide(L)'
;MKRYIPIVASLMVFSLISCGEVMDLTQPEKAEVTYSNITLSLYQTGKYDLYLDEPEYQYNIMVEKSHCEKEAKAELAVVDAKEFGEEYHLLPVEYYDLDGSNFNFKGDDVLRMVNLRFHDLGTLDGSKKYVLGLKLVSEDLAVNQEKSTMTFFLQQKQGEIDNPYTVATTSDLITLGEKLKDGKTIYAKIENDIDLQGVDWQPIETSVSKQLVLDGGGHTIRNLKVNTSSSVNQGFFGLLVGKCSNINFENAQITANQKLTGVLAGHVGNASAAGVVENVRVSGTINLTSGTGPAAWENGQAGGICGRIQGAESKIYQCSSEVSINATWSAGGICGEAKGGATITQCYFVGDIITKSCVGGIVSRMFQGTVTHCYSSGVAKSYPNVTPPNPGAGIAGLVEPSPTALISHCYSECEIAAQNQVGGILGLANKGTGVTVTRCVAWNSSLYSNGAPKSGRVCGRFDKNEANNCYANPNMECRFSVNTPAIVDEAVPNYSATVNGADRYNGLSTIPTLMAAVKALQWDESIWDLSGEKPRLVWELAQ
;
A
#
# COMPACT_ATOMS: atom_id res chain seq x y z
N MET A 1 -39.45 -11.57 -7.12
CA MET A 1 -39.95 -10.19 -7.27
C MET A 1 -38.75 -9.26 -7.44
N LYS A 2 -38.79 -8.43 -8.50
CA LYS A 2 -37.85 -7.38 -8.92
C LYS A 2 -36.44 -7.83 -9.38
N ARG A 3 -36.29 -7.97 -10.71
CA ARG A 3 -35.01 -7.89 -11.44
C ARG A 3 -34.84 -6.43 -11.90
N TYR A 4 -33.68 -5.84 -11.62
CA TYR A 4 -33.26 -4.54 -12.17
C TYR A 4 -32.58 -4.79 -13.52
N ILE A 5 -33.06 -4.11 -14.56
CA ILE A 5 -32.43 -4.03 -15.88
C ILE A 5 -31.87 -2.60 -15.98
N PRO A 6 -30.56 -2.38 -16.20
CA PRO A 6 -30.06 -1.05 -16.50
C PRO A 6 -30.41 -0.74 -17.96
N ILE A 7 -31.46 0.07 -18.15
CA ILE A 7 -31.74 0.71 -19.44
C ILE A 7 -30.83 1.94 -19.51
N VAL A 8 -29.77 1.86 -20.33
CA VAL A 8 -29.04 3.06 -20.75
C VAL A 8 -29.93 3.78 -21.74
N ALA A 9 -30.60 4.83 -21.26
CA ALA A 9 -31.39 5.72 -22.10
C ALA A 9 -30.46 6.52 -23.02
N SER A 10 -30.35 6.10 -24.27
CA SER A 10 -29.77 6.93 -25.32
C SER A 10 -30.75 8.07 -25.61
N LEU A 11 -30.43 9.28 -25.17
CA LEU A 11 -31.12 10.49 -25.61
C LEU A 11 -30.97 10.60 -27.13
N MET A 12 -32.07 10.40 -27.87
CA MET A 12 -32.17 10.91 -29.23
C MET A 12 -32.19 12.43 -29.17
N VAL A 13 -31.02 13.05 -29.36
CA VAL A 13 -30.96 14.45 -29.75
C VAL A 13 -31.28 14.49 -31.25
N PHE A 14 -32.50 14.91 -31.58
CA PHE A 14 -32.79 15.41 -32.92
C PHE A 14 -31.94 16.68 -33.13
N SER A 15 -30.77 16.57 -33.75
CA SER A 15 -30.15 17.73 -34.36
C SER A 15 -30.87 17.99 -35.67
N LEU A 16 -31.82 18.94 -35.65
CA LEU A 16 -32.15 19.71 -36.83
C LEU A 16 -30.88 20.45 -37.24
N ILE A 17 -30.15 19.89 -38.20
CA ILE A 17 -29.12 20.65 -38.92
C ILE A 17 -29.88 21.72 -39.67
N SER A 18 -29.74 22.97 -39.24
CA SER A 18 -30.19 24.12 -40.01
C SER A 18 -29.43 24.09 -41.34
N CYS A 19 -30.15 23.96 -42.45
CA CYS A 19 -29.65 24.38 -43.76
C CYS A 19 -29.24 25.86 -43.66
N GLY A 20 -27.96 26.10 -43.46
CA GLY A 20 -27.36 27.41 -43.62
C GLY A 20 -27.07 27.62 -45.09
N GLU A 21 -28.12 27.88 -45.87
CA GLU A 21 -28.09 28.68 -47.10
C GLU A 21 -29.54 28.88 -47.55
N VAL A 22 -29.99 30.13 -47.58
CA VAL A 22 -31.29 30.51 -48.12
C VAL A 22 -31.21 30.30 -49.64
N MET A 23 -31.76 29.19 -50.12
CA MET A 23 -31.99 28.97 -51.55
C MET A 23 -33.06 29.95 -52.02
N ASP A 24 -32.67 30.86 -52.91
CA ASP A 24 -33.59 31.66 -53.71
C ASP A 24 -34.33 30.73 -54.69
N LEU A 25 -35.62 30.51 -54.45
CA LEU A 25 -36.48 29.59 -55.21
C LEU A 25 -36.90 30.12 -56.60
N THR A 26 -36.17 31.09 -57.17
CA THR A 26 -36.53 31.71 -58.46
C THR A 26 -35.65 31.32 -59.65
N GLN A 27 -34.72 30.38 -59.51
CA GLN A 27 -33.97 29.83 -60.65
C GLN A 27 -33.88 28.29 -60.60
N PRO A 28 -34.35 27.56 -61.63
CA PRO A 28 -34.18 26.12 -61.69
C PRO A 28 -32.79 25.80 -62.26
N GLU A 29 -31.73 26.10 -61.51
CA GLU A 29 -30.43 25.49 -61.78
C GLU A 29 -30.33 24.22 -60.95
N LYS A 30 -30.39 23.07 -61.64
CA LYS A 30 -29.96 21.78 -61.09
C LYS A 30 -28.57 21.99 -60.49
N ALA A 31 -28.47 22.04 -59.17
CA ALA A 31 -27.22 21.71 -58.51
C ALA A 31 -26.94 20.24 -58.85
N GLU A 32 -26.17 20.00 -59.91
CA GLU A 32 -25.56 18.71 -60.15
C GLU A 32 -24.63 18.46 -58.97
N VAL A 33 -25.09 17.63 -58.01
CA VAL A 33 -24.18 16.96 -57.08
C VAL A 33 -23.20 16.23 -57.99
N THR A 34 -21.98 16.74 -58.09
CA THR A 34 -20.92 16.01 -58.79
C THR A 34 -20.75 14.70 -58.03
N TYR A 35 -21.10 13.59 -58.69
CA TYR A 35 -21.13 12.22 -58.13
C TYR A 35 -19.81 11.76 -57.46
N SER A 36 -18.75 12.57 -57.55
CA SER A 36 -17.45 12.39 -56.93
C SER A 36 -17.41 12.64 -55.41
N ASN A 37 -18.44 13.23 -54.79
CA ASN A 37 -18.42 13.58 -53.35
C ASN A 37 -19.25 12.64 -52.45
N ILE A 38 -19.94 11.65 -53.01
CA ILE A 38 -20.74 10.70 -52.21
C ILE A 38 -19.78 9.68 -51.57
N THR A 39 -19.79 9.64 -50.24
CA THR A 39 -18.97 8.70 -49.45
C THR A 39 -19.80 7.77 -48.58
N LEU A 40 -19.20 6.64 -48.21
CA LEU A 40 -19.65 5.76 -47.13
C LEU A 40 -18.88 6.04 -45.83
N SER A 41 -19.57 5.94 -44.70
CA SER A 41 -18.95 6.10 -43.37
C SER A 41 -19.65 5.30 -42.28
N LEU A 42 -18.89 4.86 -41.29
CA LEU A 42 -19.43 4.34 -40.04
C LEU A 42 -19.86 5.48 -39.13
N TYR A 43 -21.01 5.32 -38.47
CA TYR A 43 -21.45 6.24 -37.41
C TYR A 43 -20.58 6.14 -36.16
N GLN A 44 -20.10 4.93 -35.88
CA GLN A 44 -19.29 4.60 -34.71
C GLN A 44 -17.94 4.09 -35.21
N THR A 45 -16.86 4.63 -34.66
CA THR A 45 -15.49 4.25 -35.00
C THR A 45 -14.62 4.24 -33.76
N GLY A 46 -13.42 3.68 -33.88
CA GLY A 46 -12.42 3.69 -32.82
C GLY A 46 -12.23 2.34 -32.15
N LYS A 47 -11.67 2.38 -30.94
CA LYS A 47 -11.22 1.21 -30.18
C LYS A 47 -12.20 0.87 -29.07
N TYR A 48 -12.46 -0.42 -28.89
CA TYR A 48 -13.37 -0.97 -27.89
C TYR A 48 -12.64 -2.08 -27.12
N ASP A 49 -12.59 -1.97 -25.79
CA ASP A 49 -12.00 -2.99 -24.91
C ASP A 49 -13.10 -3.90 -24.33
N LEU A 50 -13.00 -5.20 -24.60
CA LEU A 50 -13.91 -6.25 -24.17
C LEU A 50 -13.16 -7.24 -23.29
N TYR A 51 -13.90 -7.98 -22.47
CA TYR A 51 -13.35 -8.94 -21.52
C TYR A 51 -13.85 -10.34 -21.80
N LEU A 52 -12.94 -11.32 -21.77
CA LEU A 52 -13.25 -12.72 -22.07
C LEU A 52 -14.20 -13.35 -21.03
N ASP A 53 -14.21 -12.79 -19.83
CA ASP A 53 -15.05 -13.19 -18.71
C ASP A 53 -16.51 -12.71 -18.81
N GLU A 54 -16.84 -11.84 -19.77
CA GLU A 54 -18.23 -11.50 -20.08
C GLU A 54 -18.82 -12.52 -21.07
N PRO A 55 -20.05 -13.01 -20.83
CA PRO A 55 -20.62 -14.12 -21.60
C PRO A 55 -20.98 -13.72 -23.04
N GLU A 56 -21.31 -12.46 -23.26
CA GLU A 56 -21.80 -11.98 -24.55
C GLU A 56 -21.68 -10.44 -24.68
N TYR A 57 -21.43 -9.97 -25.90
CA TYR A 57 -21.57 -8.55 -26.27
C TYR A 57 -22.37 -8.41 -27.55
N GLN A 58 -23.14 -7.30 -27.69
CA GLN A 58 -23.91 -7.00 -28.90
C GLN A 58 -23.72 -5.53 -29.31
N TYR A 59 -23.50 -5.32 -30.61
CA TYR A 59 -23.34 -4.00 -31.23
C TYR A 59 -24.18 -3.90 -32.50
N ASN A 60 -24.83 -2.74 -32.68
CA ASN A 60 -25.53 -2.38 -33.91
C ASN A 60 -24.68 -1.35 -34.67
N ILE A 61 -23.94 -1.81 -35.67
CA ILE A 61 -23.03 -0.98 -36.46
C ILE A 61 -23.84 -0.30 -37.57
N MET A 62 -23.87 1.02 -37.56
CA MET A 62 -24.58 1.81 -38.57
C MET A 62 -23.61 2.32 -39.63
N VAL A 63 -23.92 2.03 -40.90
CA VAL A 63 -23.20 2.48 -42.09
C VAL A 63 -24.06 3.50 -42.82
N GLU A 64 -23.48 4.65 -43.11
CA GLU A 64 -24.10 5.78 -43.79
C GLU A 64 -23.64 5.89 -45.23
N LYS A 65 -24.56 6.27 -46.12
CA LYS A 65 -24.27 6.83 -47.43
C LYS A 65 -24.68 8.29 -47.41
N SER A 66 -23.72 9.20 -47.63
CA SER A 66 -23.91 10.65 -47.47
C SER A 66 -25.08 11.27 -48.27
N HIS A 67 -25.48 10.67 -49.40
CA HIS A 67 -26.57 11.15 -50.28
C HIS A 67 -27.30 9.99 -50.95
N CYS A 68 -28.58 10.16 -51.32
CA CYS A 68 -29.51 9.11 -51.79
C CYS A 68 -29.58 8.92 -53.32
N GLU A 69 -28.46 9.02 -54.03
CA GLU A 69 -28.48 9.15 -55.50
C GLU A 69 -27.72 8.03 -56.24
N LYS A 70 -26.94 7.20 -55.54
CA LYS A 70 -26.10 6.17 -56.16
C LYS A 70 -26.16 4.85 -55.42
N GLU A 71 -26.28 3.75 -56.17
CA GLU A 71 -26.13 2.41 -55.61
C GLU A 71 -24.67 2.16 -55.23
N ALA A 72 -24.45 1.43 -54.15
CA ALA A 72 -23.10 1.08 -53.70
C ALA A 72 -23.09 -0.30 -53.06
N LYS A 73 -22.11 -1.13 -53.40
CA LYS A 73 -21.80 -2.36 -52.67
C LYS A 73 -20.73 -2.06 -51.62
N ALA A 74 -20.94 -2.56 -50.42
CA ALA A 74 -20.02 -2.36 -49.32
C ALA A 74 -19.91 -3.60 -48.45
N GLU A 75 -18.76 -3.72 -47.79
CA GLU A 75 -18.45 -4.81 -46.87
C GLU A 75 -17.78 -4.26 -45.61
N LEU A 76 -18.07 -4.87 -44.46
CA LEU A 76 -17.22 -4.79 -43.27
C LEU A 76 -16.21 -5.94 -43.29
N ALA A 77 -15.04 -5.66 -43.86
CA ALA A 77 -13.96 -6.64 -43.98
C ALA A 77 -13.20 -6.79 -42.66
N VAL A 78 -12.84 -8.02 -42.32
CA VAL A 78 -12.00 -8.31 -41.16
C VAL A 78 -10.55 -7.91 -41.46
N VAL A 79 -9.95 -7.16 -40.56
CA VAL A 79 -8.56 -6.68 -40.64
C VAL A 79 -7.61 -7.74 -40.09
N ASP A 80 -6.45 -7.94 -40.72
CA ASP A 80 -5.41 -8.86 -40.25
C ASP A 80 -4.90 -8.43 -38.86
N ALA A 81 -4.78 -9.38 -37.94
CA ALA A 81 -4.30 -9.13 -36.58
C ALA A 81 -2.92 -8.45 -36.53
N LYS A 82 -2.07 -8.69 -37.54
CA LYS A 82 -0.72 -8.09 -37.64
C LYS A 82 -0.74 -6.57 -37.72
N GLU A 83 -1.83 -5.96 -38.17
CA GLU A 83 -1.99 -4.50 -38.19
C GLU A 83 -2.10 -3.90 -36.77
N PHE A 84 -2.36 -4.73 -35.75
CA PHE A 84 -2.56 -4.30 -34.36
C PHE A 84 -1.38 -4.64 -33.44
N GLY A 85 -0.40 -5.41 -33.91
CA GLY A 85 0.80 -5.81 -33.18
C GLY A 85 0.93 -7.33 -32.99
N GLU A 86 2.16 -7.82 -32.79
CA GLU A 86 2.46 -9.26 -32.70
C GLU A 86 1.86 -9.95 -31.48
N GLU A 87 1.46 -9.18 -30.46
CA GLU A 87 0.83 -9.70 -29.24
C GLU A 87 -0.65 -10.09 -29.43
N TYR A 88 -1.29 -9.63 -30.51
CA TYR A 88 -2.72 -9.87 -30.76
C TYR A 88 -2.95 -11.04 -31.70
N HIS A 89 -3.89 -11.90 -31.31
CA HIS A 89 -4.42 -12.97 -32.13
C HIS A 89 -5.74 -12.51 -32.76
N LEU A 90 -5.99 -12.85 -34.02
CA LEU A 90 -7.30 -12.59 -34.62
C LEU A 90 -8.36 -13.38 -33.83
N LEU A 91 -9.48 -12.75 -33.48
CA LEU A 91 -10.60 -13.44 -32.86
C LEU A 91 -11.13 -14.52 -33.82
N PRO A 92 -11.20 -15.80 -33.41
CA PRO A 92 -11.69 -16.84 -34.29
C PRO A 92 -13.18 -16.63 -34.63
N VAL A 93 -13.57 -17.02 -35.84
CA VAL A 93 -14.90 -16.74 -36.40
C VAL A 93 -16.03 -17.41 -35.63
N GLU A 94 -15.75 -18.49 -34.92
CA GLU A 94 -16.70 -19.20 -34.07
C GLU A 94 -17.08 -18.46 -32.77
N TYR A 95 -16.47 -17.29 -32.49
CA TYR A 95 -16.74 -16.48 -31.30
C TYR A 95 -17.51 -15.20 -31.59
N TYR A 96 -17.86 -14.95 -32.85
CA TYR A 96 -18.67 -13.80 -33.21
C TYR A 96 -19.56 -14.06 -34.43
N ASP A 97 -20.76 -13.51 -34.37
CA ASP A 97 -21.68 -13.40 -35.50
C ASP A 97 -21.58 -11.97 -36.07
N LEU A 98 -21.29 -11.85 -37.36
CA LEU A 98 -21.32 -10.56 -38.08
C LEU A 98 -22.40 -10.61 -39.18
N ASP A 99 -23.64 -10.36 -38.77
CA ASP A 99 -24.81 -10.49 -39.62
C ASP A 99 -25.02 -9.25 -40.49
N GLY A 100 -25.06 -9.46 -41.80
CA GLY A 100 -25.22 -8.39 -42.78
C GLY A 100 -23.93 -7.66 -43.10
N SER A 101 -22.76 -8.30 -42.91
CA SER A 101 -21.43 -7.74 -43.22
C SER A 101 -21.26 -7.30 -44.68
N ASN A 102 -21.95 -7.97 -45.60
CA ASN A 102 -22.00 -7.67 -47.02
C ASN A 102 -23.38 -7.11 -47.40
N PHE A 103 -23.41 -5.89 -47.95
CA PHE A 103 -24.67 -5.19 -48.20
C PHE A 103 -24.62 -4.24 -49.39
N ASN A 104 -25.79 -4.01 -49.98
CA ASN A 104 -25.97 -3.11 -51.12
C ASN A 104 -26.86 -1.95 -50.69
N PHE A 105 -26.40 -0.71 -50.85
CA PHE A 105 -27.27 0.45 -50.84
C PHE A 105 -27.99 0.55 -52.17
N LYS A 106 -29.33 0.56 -52.14
CA LYS A 106 -30.14 1.01 -53.29
C LYS A 106 -29.97 2.52 -53.47
N GLY A 107 -30.42 3.05 -54.60
CA GLY A 107 -30.32 4.48 -54.91
C GLY A 107 -30.75 5.36 -53.74
N ASP A 108 -31.95 5.12 -53.22
CA ASP A 108 -32.61 5.85 -52.15
C ASP A 108 -32.16 5.50 -50.71
N ASP A 109 -31.42 4.39 -50.52
CA ASP A 109 -30.94 3.98 -49.20
C ASP A 109 -29.84 4.93 -48.69
N VAL A 110 -29.96 5.42 -47.45
CA VAL A 110 -28.93 6.26 -46.78
C VAL A 110 -28.30 5.61 -45.56
N LEU A 111 -28.92 4.57 -45.00
CA LEU A 111 -28.50 3.92 -43.75
C LEU A 111 -28.65 2.41 -43.83
N ARG A 112 -27.64 1.69 -43.33
CA ARG A 112 -27.67 0.23 -43.16
C ARG A 112 -27.15 -0.15 -41.78
N MET A 113 -27.79 -1.15 -41.19
CA MET A 113 -27.40 -1.73 -39.90
C MET A 113 -26.75 -3.09 -40.14
N VAL A 114 -25.63 -3.31 -39.46
CA VAL A 114 -24.93 -4.60 -39.35
C VAL A 114 -24.91 -4.98 -37.87
N ASN A 115 -25.31 -6.21 -37.54
CA ASN A 115 -25.28 -6.68 -36.15
C ASN A 115 -23.99 -7.44 -35.90
N LEU A 116 -23.30 -7.09 -34.82
CA LEU A 116 -22.13 -7.81 -34.33
C LEU A 116 -22.43 -8.36 -32.95
N ARG A 117 -22.34 -9.68 -32.81
CA ARG A 117 -22.54 -10.38 -31.53
C ARG A 117 -21.28 -11.17 -31.22
N PHE A 118 -20.75 -11.03 -30.01
CA PHE A 118 -19.68 -11.86 -29.47
C PHE A 118 -20.29 -12.88 -28.52
N HIS A 119 -19.87 -14.14 -28.57
CA HIS A 119 -20.40 -15.21 -27.71
C HIS A 119 -19.32 -16.21 -27.32
N ASP A 120 -19.57 -17.00 -26.26
CA ASP A 120 -18.70 -18.09 -25.78
C ASP A 120 -17.25 -17.67 -25.45
N LEU A 121 -17.00 -16.37 -25.23
CA LEU A 121 -15.68 -15.78 -25.02
C LEU A 121 -14.92 -16.41 -23.84
N GLY A 122 -15.63 -16.85 -22.80
CA GLY A 122 -15.03 -17.48 -21.62
C GLY A 122 -14.35 -18.83 -21.87
N THR A 123 -14.47 -19.38 -23.08
CA THR A 123 -13.78 -20.62 -23.48
C THR A 123 -12.44 -20.36 -24.19
N LEU A 124 -12.14 -19.10 -24.51
CA LEU A 124 -10.86 -18.70 -25.10
C LEU A 124 -9.72 -18.81 -24.08
N ASP A 125 -8.49 -18.93 -24.61
CA ASP A 125 -7.27 -18.96 -23.79
C ASP A 125 -7.03 -17.58 -23.17
N GLY A 126 -7.37 -17.45 -21.88
CA GLY A 126 -7.28 -16.19 -21.13
C GLY A 126 -5.87 -15.58 -21.05
N SER A 127 -4.83 -16.36 -21.36
CA SER A 127 -3.44 -15.85 -21.43
C SER A 127 -3.16 -15.05 -22.71
N LYS A 128 -4.04 -15.11 -23.71
CA LYS A 128 -3.87 -14.43 -25.00
C LYS A 128 -4.70 -13.16 -25.08
N LYS A 129 -4.19 -12.21 -25.86
CA LYS A 129 -4.95 -11.05 -26.32
C LYS A 129 -5.51 -11.34 -27.70
N TYR A 130 -6.79 -11.02 -27.89
CA TYR A 130 -7.49 -11.16 -29.15
C TYR A 130 -7.89 -9.80 -29.72
N VAL A 131 -8.07 -9.72 -31.03
CA VAL A 131 -8.53 -8.53 -31.72
C VAL A 131 -9.51 -8.88 -32.84
N LEU A 132 -10.56 -8.08 -32.99
CA LEU A 132 -11.41 -8.05 -34.18
C LEU A 132 -11.40 -6.64 -34.75
N GLY A 133 -10.68 -6.44 -35.85
CA GLY A 133 -10.74 -5.20 -36.62
C GLY A 133 -11.77 -5.32 -37.74
N LEU A 134 -12.67 -4.35 -37.86
CA LEU A 134 -13.62 -4.24 -38.96
C LEU A 134 -13.33 -2.97 -39.76
N LYS A 135 -13.15 -3.11 -41.08
CA LYS A 135 -12.90 -2.02 -42.00
C LYS A 135 -13.99 -1.96 -43.07
N LEU A 136 -14.63 -0.81 -43.19
CA LEU A 136 -15.59 -0.52 -44.24
C LEU A 136 -14.85 -0.36 -45.57
N VAL A 137 -15.21 -1.20 -46.54
CA VAL A 137 -14.65 -1.20 -47.90
C VAL A 137 -15.76 -1.17 -48.93
N SER A 138 -15.49 -0.53 -50.08
CA SER A 138 -16.39 -0.48 -51.23
C SER A 138 -15.58 -0.31 -52.49
N GLU A 139 -15.93 -1.05 -53.55
CA GLU A 139 -15.34 -0.89 -54.89
C GLU A 139 -16.06 0.21 -55.71
N ASP A 140 -17.33 0.48 -55.37
CA ASP A 140 -18.22 1.33 -56.17
C ASP A 140 -18.27 2.79 -55.68
N LEU A 141 -17.86 3.02 -54.43
CA LEU A 141 -18.00 4.31 -53.76
C LEU A 141 -16.82 4.60 -52.81
N ALA A 142 -16.42 5.87 -52.72
CA ALA A 142 -15.36 6.28 -51.81
C ALA A 142 -15.77 6.07 -50.34
N VAL A 143 -14.84 5.61 -49.50
CA VAL A 143 -15.04 5.47 -48.05
C VAL A 143 -14.30 6.60 -47.34
N ASN A 144 -14.98 7.25 -46.40
CA ASN A 144 -14.36 8.23 -45.51
C ASN A 144 -13.36 7.51 -44.58
N GLN A 145 -12.06 7.78 -44.78
CA GLN A 145 -10.99 7.06 -44.08
C GLN A 145 -11.04 7.24 -42.57
N GLU A 146 -11.39 8.42 -42.07
CA GLU A 146 -11.50 8.70 -40.63
C GLU A 146 -12.68 7.95 -39.98
N LYS A 147 -13.68 7.59 -40.79
CA LYS A 147 -14.90 6.89 -40.35
C LYS A 147 -15.01 5.49 -40.95
N SER A 148 -13.88 4.82 -41.18
CA SER A 148 -13.86 3.53 -41.89
C SER A 148 -13.59 2.32 -40.99
N THR A 149 -13.14 2.50 -39.75
CA THR A 149 -12.65 1.39 -38.92
C THR A 149 -13.24 1.34 -37.51
N MET A 150 -13.53 0.13 -37.03
CA MET A 150 -13.79 -0.20 -35.63
C MET A 150 -12.84 -1.33 -35.22
N THR A 151 -12.32 -1.29 -33.99
CA THR A 151 -11.41 -2.32 -33.49
C THR A 151 -11.83 -2.74 -32.09
N PHE A 152 -12.05 -4.04 -31.90
CA PHE A 152 -12.42 -4.64 -30.63
C PHE A 152 -11.22 -5.43 -30.10
N PHE A 153 -10.67 -5.04 -28.96
CA PHE A 153 -9.60 -5.74 -28.26
C PHE A 153 -10.22 -6.57 -27.14
N LEU A 154 -9.92 -7.86 -27.08
CA LEU A 154 -10.46 -8.78 -26.08
C LEU A 154 -9.31 -9.39 -25.29
N GLN A 155 -9.42 -9.37 -23.96
CA GLN A 155 -8.42 -9.95 -23.06
C GLN A 155 -9.08 -10.39 -21.76
N GLN A 156 -8.40 -11.25 -21.00
CA GLN A 156 -8.88 -11.58 -19.66
C GLN A 156 -8.78 -10.36 -18.75
N LYS A 157 -9.82 -10.11 -17.96
CA LYS A 157 -9.83 -9.01 -17.01
C LYS A 157 -8.77 -9.20 -15.93
N GLN A 158 -7.98 -8.15 -15.68
CA GLN A 158 -6.92 -8.13 -14.68
C GLN A 158 -7.28 -7.30 -13.45
N GLY A 159 -6.52 -7.53 -12.38
CA GLY A 159 -6.65 -6.82 -11.10
C GLY A 159 -7.60 -7.50 -10.12
N GLU A 160 -8.02 -8.72 -10.39
CA GLU A 160 -8.85 -9.56 -9.51
C GLU A 160 -8.01 -10.64 -8.85
N ILE A 161 -8.54 -11.32 -7.82
CA ILE A 161 -7.78 -12.28 -7.02
C ILE A 161 -7.22 -13.44 -7.86
N ASP A 162 -7.98 -13.89 -8.86
CA ASP A 162 -7.59 -15.01 -9.73
C ASP A 162 -6.72 -14.56 -10.92
N ASN A 163 -6.68 -13.27 -11.22
CA ASN A 163 -5.87 -12.68 -12.28
C ASN A 163 -5.35 -11.29 -11.87
N PRO A 164 -4.34 -11.23 -10.98
CA PRO A 164 -3.79 -9.97 -10.51
C PRO A 164 -3.11 -9.21 -11.64
N TYR A 165 -2.93 -7.90 -11.48
CA TYR A 165 -2.04 -7.17 -12.36
C TYR A 165 -0.60 -7.65 -12.18
N THR A 166 0.04 -8.08 -13.26
CA THR A 166 1.48 -8.31 -13.30
C THR A 166 2.23 -6.97 -13.23
N VAL A 167 3.22 -6.92 -12.36
CA VAL A 167 4.13 -5.79 -12.18
C VAL A 167 5.56 -6.30 -12.36
N ALA A 168 6.14 -6.06 -13.52
CA ALA A 168 7.46 -6.59 -13.88
C ALA A 168 8.51 -5.50 -14.09
N THR A 169 8.08 -4.24 -14.22
CA THR A 169 8.95 -3.11 -14.56
C THR A 169 8.69 -1.91 -13.66
N THR A 170 9.65 -0.98 -13.66
CA THR A 170 9.51 0.35 -13.04
C THR A 170 8.27 1.09 -13.55
N SER A 171 7.94 0.96 -14.84
CA SER A 171 6.76 1.61 -15.42
C SER A 171 5.45 1.03 -14.90
N ASP A 172 5.39 -0.29 -14.68
CA ASP A 172 4.21 -0.95 -14.12
C ASP A 172 3.97 -0.48 -12.68
N LEU A 173 5.05 -0.33 -11.90
CA LEU A 173 4.98 0.20 -10.54
C LEU A 173 4.48 1.64 -10.50
N ILE A 174 5.02 2.52 -11.35
CA ILE A 174 4.62 3.93 -11.40
C ILE A 174 3.13 4.08 -11.73
N THR A 175 2.62 3.26 -12.65
CA THR A 175 1.22 3.33 -13.10
C THR A 175 0.25 2.55 -12.21
N LEU A 176 0.74 1.79 -11.22
CA LEU A 176 -0.12 0.95 -10.37
C LEU A 176 -1.20 1.75 -9.63
N GLY A 177 -0.88 2.96 -9.18
CA GLY A 177 -1.85 3.85 -8.53
C GLY A 177 -3.04 4.22 -9.42
N GLU A 178 -2.83 4.31 -10.74
CA GLU A 178 -3.87 4.61 -11.73
C GLU A 178 -4.83 3.44 -11.95
N LYS A 179 -4.40 2.22 -11.61
CA LYS A 179 -5.22 1.00 -11.73
C LYS A 179 -6.22 0.85 -10.58
N LEU A 180 -6.09 1.63 -9.51
CA LEU A 180 -6.98 1.58 -8.34
C LEU A 180 -8.37 2.14 -8.65
N LYS A 181 -9.43 1.43 -8.25
CA LYS A 181 -10.83 1.76 -8.53
C LYS A 181 -11.64 1.91 -7.25
N ASP A 182 -12.53 2.91 -7.20
CA ASP A 182 -13.41 3.11 -6.05
C ASP A 182 -14.39 1.94 -5.87
N GLY A 183 -14.57 1.53 -4.62
CA GLY A 183 -15.40 0.39 -4.22
C GLY A 183 -14.81 -0.98 -4.57
N LYS A 184 -13.54 -1.07 -5.00
CA LYS A 184 -12.91 -2.33 -5.40
C LYS A 184 -11.57 -2.57 -4.72
N THR A 185 -11.30 -3.83 -4.41
CA THR A 185 -9.97 -4.31 -4.08
C THR A 185 -9.27 -4.73 -5.36
N ILE A 186 -8.14 -4.09 -5.64
CA ILE A 186 -7.27 -4.44 -6.76
C ILE A 186 -6.18 -5.38 -6.27
N TYR A 187 -5.90 -6.42 -7.05
CA TYR A 187 -4.82 -7.37 -6.79
C TYR A 187 -3.67 -7.14 -7.78
N ALA A 188 -2.44 -7.14 -7.29
CA ALA A 188 -1.24 -6.99 -8.10
C ALA A 188 -0.14 -7.91 -7.58
N LYS A 189 0.72 -8.39 -8.49
CA LYS A 189 1.84 -9.26 -8.17
C LYS A 189 3.12 -8.76 -8.83
N ILE A 190 4.19 -8.65 -8.05
CA ILE A 190 5.53 -8.41 -8.59
C ILE A 190 6.11 -9.73 -9.10
N GLU A 191 6.66 -9.70 -10.32
CA GLU A 191 7.25 -10.89 -10.97
C GLU A 191 8.76 -10.76 -11.23
N ASN A 192 9.34 -9.59 -10.99
CA ASN A 192 10.77 -9.35 -11.14
C ASN A 192 11.27 -8.41 -10.04
N ASP A 193 12.57 -8.48 -9.78
CA ASP A 193 13.25 -7.41 -9.07
C ASP A 193 13.15 -6.10 -9.88
N ILE A 194 12.89 -4.99 -9.20
CA ILE A 194 12.71 -3.68 -9.84
C ILE A 194 13.69 -2.67 -9.24
N ASP A 195 14.43 -1.98 -10.11
CA ASP A 195 15.32 -0.90 -9.72
C ASP A 195 14.65 0.46 -9.97
N LEU A 196 14.56 1.27 -8.91
CA LEU A 196 14.02 2.63 -8.94
C LEU A 196 15.11 3.70 -9.02
N GLN A 197 16.36 3.33 -9.36
CA GLN A 197 17.44 4.30 -9.53
C GLN A 197 17.04 5.40 -10.54
N GLY A 198 17.18 6.66 -10.12
CA GLY A 198 16.84 7.82 -10.95
C GLY A 198 15.35 8.14 -11.02
N VAL A 199 14.49 7.35 -10.38
CA VAL A 199 13.05 7.64 -10.27
C VAL A 199 12.81 8.55 -9.07
N ASP A 200 12.13 9.68 -9.31
CA ASP A 200 11.59 10.50 -8.23
C ASP A 200 10.21 9.94 -7.83
N TRP A 201 10.20 9.10 -6.80
CA TRP A 201 9.05 8.29 -6.47
C TRP A 201 7.89 9.14 -5.93
N GLN A 202 6.71 8.95 -6.53
CA GLN A 202 5.45 9.48 -5.99
C GLN A 202 4.73 8.37 -5.21
N PRO A 203 4.40 8.59 -3.93
CA PRO A 203 3.74 7.57 -3.12
C PRO A 203 2.42 7.11 -3.73
N ILE A 204 2.19 5.79 -3.73
CA ILE A 204 0.88 5.24 -4.12
C ILE A 204 -0.10 5.50 -2.97
N GLU A 205 -1.21 6.16 -3.27
CA GLU A 205 -2.24 6.50 -2.29
C GLU A 205 -3.46 5.58 -2.45
N THR A 206 -3.71 4.77 -1.43
CA THR A 206 -4.94 3.97 -1.32
C THR A 206 -5.97 4.68 -0.45
N SER A 207 -7.19 4.14 -0.36
CA SER A 207 -8.23 4.64 0.53
C SER A 207 -9.19 3.52 0.92
N VAL A 208 -10.16 3.80 1.79
CA VAL A 208 -11.23 2.84 2.09
C VAL A 208 -11.97 2.40 0.82
N SER A 209 -12.14 3.30 -0.15
CA SER A 209 -12.74 3.01 -1.45
C SER A 209 -11.76 2.41 -2.45
N LYS A 210 -10.45 2.63 -2.32
CA LYS A 210 -9.42 2.13 -3.24
C LYS A 210 -8.45 1.23 -2.50
N GLN A 211 -8.70 -0.07 -2.48
CA GLN A 211 -7.87 -1.02 -1.75
C GLN A 211 -6.91 -1.75 -2.68
N LEU A 212 -5.73 -2.10 -2.17
CA LEU A 212 -4.72 -2.85 -2.91
C LEU A 212 -4.25 -4.07 -2.13
N VAL A 213 -4.18 -5.21 -2.79
CA VAL A 213 -3.45 -6.40 -2.36
C VAL A 213 -2.25 -6.55 -3.29
N LEU A 214 -1.06 -6.16 -2.81
CA LEU A 214 0.20 -6.28 -3.52
C LEU A 214 1.01 -7.45 -2.95
N ASP A 215 1.16 -8.51 -3.74
CA ASP A 215 2.08 -9.60 -3.45
C ASP A 215 3.42 -9.36 -4.15
N GLY A 216 4.47 -9.29 -3.37
CA GLY A 216 5.83 -9.08 -3.84
C GLY A 216 6.50 -10.31 -4.42
N GLY A 217 5.95 -11.51 -4.19
CA GLY A 217 6.52 -12.76 -4.71
C GLY A 217 7.93 -13.10 -4.20
N GLY A 218 8.43 -12.40 -3.17
CA GLY A 218 9.81 -12.52 -2.68
C GLY A 218 10.81 -11.59 -3.41
N HIS A 219 10.35 -10.79 -4.36
CA HIS A 219 11.20 -9.91 -5.16
C HIS A 219 11.65 -8.66 -4.41
N THR A 220 12.71 -8.05 -4.93
CA THR A 220 13.34 -6.86 -4.37
C THR A 220 13.05 -5.61 -5.19
N ILE A 221 12.64 -4.54 -4.50
CA ILE A 221 12.62 -3.17 -5.00
C ILE A 221 13.86 -2.44 -4.50
N ARG A 222 14.71 -1.97 -5.41
CA ARG A 222 15.99 -1.30 -5.08
C ARG A 222 15.90 0.21 -5.26
N ASN A 223 16.71 0.91 -4.49
CA ASN A 223 17.03 2.33 -4.69
C ASN A 223 15.79 3.25 -4.65
N LEU A 224 14.75 2.87 -3.90
CA LEU A 224 13.58 3.72 -3.67
C LEU A 224 14.03 5.07 -3.12
N LYS A 225 13.73 6.15 -3.85
CA LYS A 225 14.06 7.50 -3.42
C LYS A 225 12.81 8.35 -3.30
N VAL A 226 12.55 8.85 -2.09
CA VAL A 226 11.45 9.76 -1.81
C VAL A 226 12.03 11.07 -1.30
N ASN A 227 11.94 12.12 -2.11
CA ASN A 227 12.45 13.46 -1.81
C ASN A 227 11.31 14.46 -1.97
N THR A 228 10.43 14.61 -0.99
CA THR A 228 9.27 15.50 -1.20
C THR A 228 9.04 16.51 -0.08
N SER A 229 8.49 17.66 -0.50
CA SER A 229 7.77 18.61 0.33
C SER A 229 6.26 18.45 0.24
N SER A 230 5.79 17.26 -0.15
CA SER A 230 4.38 17.04 -0.43
C SER A 230 3.54 17.06 0.85
N SER A 231 2.26 17.43 0.70
CA SER A 231 1.31 17.45 1.80
C SER A 231 0.76 16.05 2.13
N VAL A 232 1.31 14.98 1.56
CA VAL A 232 0.85 13.59 1.77
C VAL A 232 1.81 12.81 2.67
N ASN A 233 1.43 11.58 3.01
CA ASN A 233 2.28 10.69 3.80
C ASN A 233 3.41 10.13 2.91
N GLN A 234 4.57 9.82 3.49
CA GLN A 234 5.80 9.54 2.74
C GLN A 234 6.21 8.07 2.84
N GLY A 235 6.52 7.47 1.70
CA GLY A 235 6.96 6.08 1.56
C GLY A 235 6.72 5.55 0.16
N PHE A 236 6.90 4.24 -0.04
CA PHE A 236 6.43 3.58 -1.26
C PHE A 236 4.91 3.78 -1.44
N PHE A 237 4.16 3.60 -0.35
CA PHE A 237 2.78 4.05 -0.20
C PHE A 237 2.70 5.34 0.64
N GLY A 238 1.75 6.20 0.32
CA GLY A 238 1.37 7.28 1.23
C GLY A 238 0.46 6.73 2.32
N LEU A 239 -0.70 6.21 1.90
CA LEU A 239 -1.60 5.37 2.68
C LEU A 239 -1.69 3.97 2.04
N LEU A 240 -1.57 2.93 2.86
CA LEU A 240 -1.84 1.53 2.50
C LEU A 240 -3.12 1.02 3.22
N VAL A 241 -4.16 0.74 2.44
CA VAL A 241 -5.37 0.01 2.83
C VAL A 241 -5.45 -1.23 1.95
N GLY A 242 -5.65 -2.39 2.58
CA GLY A 242 -5.48 -3.71 1.97
C GLY A 242 -4.23 -4.40 2.51
N LYS A 243 -3.44 -5.03 1.64
CA LYS A 243 -2.29 -5.86 2.03
C LYS A 243 -1.08 -5.58 1.14
N CYS A 244 0.10 -5.50 1.74
CA CYS A 244 1.37 -5.63 1.04
C CYS A 244 2.19 -6.75 1.68
N SER A 245 2.67 -7.69 0.88
CA SER A 245 3.44 -8.82 1.40
C SER A 245 4.60 -9.27 0.53
N ASN A 246 5.52 -10.03 1.13
CA ASN A 246 6.60 -10.76 0.43
C ASN A 246 7.49 -9.86 -0.45
N ILE A 247 7.91 -8.71 0.07
CA ILE A 247 8.69 -7.71 -0.68
C ILE A 247 9.91 -7.30 0.14
N ASN A 248 11.03 -7.15 -0.55
CA ASN A 248 12.25 -6.60 0.03
C ASN A 248 12.49 -5.20 -0.55
N PHE A 249 12.79 -4.22 0.31
CA PHE A 249 13.29 -2.91 -0.09
C PHE A 249 14.76 -2.79 0.25
N GLU A 250 15.60 -2.60 -0.77
CA GLU A 250 17.04 -2.44 -0.62
C GLU A 250 17.47 -1.01 -0.94
N ASN A 251 18.30 -0.43 -0.07
CA ASN A 251 18.86 0.92 -0.24
C ASN A 251 17.78 2.00 -0.44
N ALA A 252 16.72 1.96 0.38
CA ALA A 252 15.72 3.03 0.38
C ALA A 252 16.29 4.32 0.98
N GLN A 253 15.96 5.46 0.37
CA GLN A 253 16.42 6.79 0.79
C GLN A 253 15.23 7.73 0.87
N ILE A 254 14.76 7.99 2.09
CA ILE A 254 13.59 8.84 2.31
C ILE A 254 14.00 10.10 3.04
N THR A 255 13.79 11.23 2.38
CA THR A 255 13.91 12.56 2.98
C THR A 255 12.55 13.23 2.94
N ALA A 256 11.97 13.41 4.12
CA ALA A 256 10.63 13.95 4.29
C ALA A 256 10.67 15.17 5.21
N ASN A 257 9.88 16.19 4.87
CA ASN A 257 9.73 17.39 5.71
C ASN A 257 8.27 17.63 6.16
N GLN A 258 7.36 16.70 5.81
CA GLN A 258 5.95 16.73 6.20
C GLN A 258 5.46 15.33 6.61
N LYS A 259 4.48 15.31 7.52
CA LYS A 259 3.64 14.15 7.89
C LYS A 259 4.40 12.89 8.36
N LEU A 260 3.80 11.72 8.10
CA LEU A 260 4.19 10.39 8.54
C LEU A 260 5.11 9.77 7.51
N THR A 261 6.10 8.99 7.97
CA THR A 261 7.13 8.48 7.07
C THR A 261 7.52 7.05 7.39
N GLY A 262 7.61 6.20 6.36
CA GLY A 262 8.32 4.93 6.42
C GLY A 262 8.72 4.43 5.04
N VAL A 263 9.60 3.42 4.97
CA VAL A 263 10.06 2.88 3.68
C VAL A 263 8.89 2.31 2.89
N LEU A 264 8.09 1.45 3.52
CA LEU A 264 6.92 0.89 2.88
C LEU A 264 5.78 1.90 2.80
N ALA A 265 5.42 2.54 3.91
CA ALA A 265 4.25 3.42 3.92
C ALA A 265 4.35 4.55 4.93
N GLY A 266 3.83 5.74 4.61
CA GLY A 266 3.66 6.74 5.67
C GLY A 266 2.56 6.34 6.66
N HIS A 267 1.44 5.78 6.18
CA HIS A 267 0.33 5.29 7.00
C HIS A 267 -0.19 3.93 6.50
N VAL A 268 -0.41 2.99 7.43
CA VAL A 268 -0.97 1.66 7.18
C VAL A 268 -2.31 1.52 7.90
N GLY A 269 -3.36 1.21 7.15
CA GLY A 269 -4.73 1.10 7.63
C GLY A 269 -5.31 2.45 8.07
N ASN A 270 -6.55 2.41 8.53
CA ASN A 270 -7.22 3.51 9.21
C ASN A 270 -8.32 2.96 10.14
N ALA A 271 -9.11 3.84 10.76
CA ALA A 271 -10.17 3.44 11.68
C ALA A 271 -11.28 2.56 11.05
N SER A 272 -11.48 2.65 9.73
CA SER A 272 -12.58 2.00 9.00
C SER A 272 -12.12 0.91 8.03
N ALA A 273 -10.82 0.77 7.78
CA ALA A 273 -10.29 -0.24 6.87
C ALA A 273 -8.88 -0.68 7.28
N ALA A 274 -8.64 -1.98 7.20
CA ALA A 274 -7.39 -2.60 7.62
C ALA A 274 -6.25 -2.31 6.65
N GLY A 275 -5.04 -2.20 7.21
CA GLY A 275 -3.79 -2.30 6.47
C GLY A 275 -2.96 -3.45 7.03
N VAL A 276 -2.55 -4.37 6.16
CA VAL A 276 -1.76 -5.55 6.51
C VAL A 276 -0.40 -5.47 5.83
N VAL A 277 0.66 -5.55 6.62
CA VAL A 277 2.03 -5.67 6.13
C VAL A 277 2.58 -7.01 6.62
N GLU A 278 3.02 -7.85 5.69
CA GLU A 278 3.42 -9.23 6.00
C GLU A 278 4.67 -9.64 5.24
N ASN A 279 5.70 -10.16 5.92
CA ASN A 279 6.93 -10.60 5.25
C ASN A 279 7.55 -9.49 4.38
N VAL A 280 7.68 -8.29 4.96
CA VAL A 280 8.33 -7.14 4.31
C VAL A 280 9.63 -6.83 5.03
N ARG A 281 10.71 -6.72 4.25
CA ARG A 281 12.05 -6.36 4.73
C ARG A 281 12.44 -5.00 4.16
N VAL A 282 12.96 -4.10 4.99
CA VAL A 282 13.39 -2.77 4.52
C VAL A 282 14.79 -2.46 5.01
N SER A 283 15.60 -1.85 4.15
CA SER A 283 16.93 -1.33 4.49
C SER A 283 17.17 0.04 3.88
N GLY A 284 18.00 0.86 4.53
CA GLY A 284 18.40 2.17 4.02
C GLY A 284 18.33 3.28 5.06
N THR A 285 17.83 4.46 4.68
CA THR A 285 17.84 5.66 5.53
C THR A 285 16.52 6.42 5.48
N ILE A 286 16.10 6.93 6.63
CA ILE A 286 14.98 7.87 6.77
C ILE A 286 15.48 9.14 7.47
N ASN A 287 15.23 10.30 6.87
CA ASN A 287 15.43 11.61 7.45
C ASN A 287 14.10 12.38 7.47
N LEU A 288 13.42 12.40 8.61
CA LEU A 288 12.17 13.13 8.82
C LEU A 288 12.43 14.44 9.59
N THR A 289 12.30 15.56 8.90
CA THR A 289 12.53 16.89 9.48
C THR A 289 11.26 17.52 10.04
N SER A 290 10.08 16.95 9.75
CA SER A 290 8.77 17.38 10.28
C SER A 290 8.62 17.12 11.78
N GLY A 291 7.64 17.78 12.40
CA GLY A 291 7.35 17.58 13.82
C GLY A 291 7.88 18.68 14.73
N THR A 292 7.83 19.93 14.27
CA THR A 292 8.03 21.12 15.10
C THR A 292 6.70 21.77 15.46
N GLY A 293 6.56 22.27 16.69
CA GLY A 293 5.36 23.01 17.13
C GLY A 293 4.15 22.13 17.43
N PRO A 294 2.94 22.73 17.60
CA PRO A 294 1.76 22.03 18.13
C PRO A 294 1.26 20.84 17.29
N ALA A 295 1.49 20.85 15.97
CA ALA A 295 1.04 19.80 15.06
C ALA A 295 1.96 18.56 15.05
N ALA A 296 3.11 18.62 15.74
CA ALA A 296 4.09 17.53 15.77
C ALA A 296 3.53 16.22 16.31
N TRP A 297 2.58 16.32 17.24
CA TRP A 297 1.93 15.17 17.84
C TRP A 297 1.23 14.27 16.79
N GLU A 298 0.73 14.83 15.70
CA GLU A 298 -0.05 14.08 14.69
C GLU A 298 0.71 13.77 13.40
N ASN A 299 1.79 14.50 13.11
CA ASN A 299 2.40 14.53 11.77
C ASN A 299 3.95 14.44 11.78
N GLY A 300 4.55 13.88 12.83
CA GLY A 300 6.01 13.85 13.06
C GLY A 300 6.54 12.46 13.37
N GLN A 301 5.92 11.42 12.79
CA GLN A 301 6.18 10.03 13.13
C GLN A 301 6.92 9.34 11.99
N ALA A 302 8.08 8.78 12.30
CA ALA A 302 8.83 7.93 11.37
C ALA A 302 8.88 6.49 11.86
N GLY A 303 8.86 5.53 10.95
CA GLY A 303 9.30 4.17 11.26
C GLY A 303 9.83 3.47 10.03
N GLY A 304 10.68 2.46 10.22
CA GLY A 304 11.32 1.77 9.11
C GLY A 304 10.29 1.21 8.13
N ILE A 305 9.28 0.50 8.63
CA ILE A 305 8.16 0.02 7.81
C ILE A 305 7.16 1.15 7.58
N CYS A 306 6.65 1.75 8.66
CA CYS A 306 5.67 2.84 8.52
C CYS A 306 5.72 3.94 9.58
N GLY A 307 5.25 5.13 9.21
CA GLY A 307 5.08 6.24 10.15
C GLY A 307 3.95 5.99 11.15
N ARG A 308 2.83 5.42 10.70
CA ARG A 308 1.69 5.04 11.53
C ARG A 308 1.05 3.74 11.05
N ILE A 309 0.58 2.93 11.98
CA ILE A 309 -0.42 1.88 11.74
C ILE A 309 -1.68 2.16 12.56
N GLN A 310 -2.87 1.99 11.97
CA GLN A 310 -4.15 2.25 12.63
C GLN A 310 -5.22 1.21 12.28
N GLY A 311 -5.97 0.77 13.30
CA GLY A 311 -7.16 -0.09 13.18
C GLY A 311 -6.96 -1.47 13.81
N ALA A 312 -8.03 -2.05 14.36
CA ALA A 312 -7.95 -3.30 15.14
C ALA A 312 -7.53 -4.52 14.30
N GLU A 313 -7.91 -4.52 13.02
CA GLU A 313 -7.55 -5.55 12.05
C GLU A 313 -6.25 -5.23 11.29
N SER A 314 -5.62 -4.08 11.59
CA SER A 314 -4.36 -3.70 10.97
C SER A 314 -3.19 -4.35 11.71
N LYS A 315 -2.26 -4.93 10.94
CA LYS A 315 -1.12 -5.65 11.49
C LYS A 315 0.16 -5.47 10.68
N ILE A 316 1.29 -5.39 11.37
CA ILE A 316 2.62 -5.61 10.81
C ILE A 316 3.12 -6.94 11.37
N TYR A 317 3.39 -7.89 10.49
CA TYR A 317 3.67 -9.28 10.84
C TYR A 317 4.88 -9.80 10.07
N GLN A 318 5.84 -10.45 10.76
CA GLN A 318 7.02 -11.03 10.11
C GLN A 318 7.81 -10.02 9.27
N CYS A 319 8.05 -8.83 9.81
CA CYS A 319 8.72 -7.76 9.09
C CYS A 319 10.07 -7.39 9.74
N SER A 320 11.00 -6.91 8.92
CA SER A 320 12.29 -6.41 9.40
C SER A 320 12.59 -5.00 8.93
N SER A 321 13.34 -4.28 9.75
CA SER A 321 13.86 -2.97 9.43
C SER A 321 15.33 -2.86 9.80
N GLU A 322 16.15 -2.64 8.78
CA GLU A 322 17.59 -2.38 8.85
C GLU A 322 17.87 -0.94 8.37
N VAL A 323 17.17 0.01 8.98
CA VAL A 323 17.12 1.41 8.55
C VAL A 323 17.76 2.32 9.60
N SER A 324 18.62 3.23 9.17
CA SER A 324 19.05 4.36 10.02
C SER A 324 18.01 5.48 9.97
N ILE A 325 17.43 5.83 11.11
CA ILE A 325 16.31 6.78 11.21
C ILE A 325 16.74 8.01 12.00
N ASN A 326 16.62 9.18 11.38
CA ASN A 326 16.74 10.48 12.03
C ASN A 326 15.42 11.24 11.93
N ALA A 327 14.76 11.52 13.05
CA ALA A 327 13.45 12.16 13.08
C ALA A 327 13.40 13.34 14.07
N THR A 328 12.92 14.51 13.65
CA THR A 328 12.80 15.67 14.55
C THR A 328 11.85 15.39 15.72
N TRP A 329 10.77 14.65 15.54
CA TRP A 329 9.82 14.38 16.61
C TRP A 329 9.95 12.98 17.18
N SER A 330 9.38 11.96 16.53
CA SER A 330 9.32 10.63 17.12
C SER A 330 9.55 9.53 16.10
N ALA A 331 10.25 8.47 16.48
CA ALA A 331 10.49 7.35 15.58
C ALA A 331 10.61 6.02 16.29
N GLY A 332 10.08 4.97 15.65
CA GLY A 332 10.36 3.60 16.04
C GLY A 332 10.88 2.74 14.90
N GLY A 333 11.67 1.73 15.22
CA GLY A 333 12.43 0.99 14.21
C GLY A 333 11.54 0.31 13.16
N ILE A 334 10.39 -0.21 13.59
CA ILE A 334 9.33 -0.73 12.71
C ILE A 334 8.28 0.35 12.43
N CYS A 335 7.76 0.97 13.49
CA CYS A 335 6.61 1.86 13.40
C CYS A 335 6.78 3.13 14.24
N GLY A 336 6.46 4.30 13.68
CA GLY A 336 6.45 5.54 14.47
C GLY A 336 5.33 5.57 15.52
N GLU A 337 4.13 5.13 15.11
CA GLU A 337 2.93 5.12 15.96
C GLU A 337 1.95 3.99 15.64
N ALA A 338 1.56 3.22 16.64
CA ALA A 338 0.45 2.26 16.54
C ALA A 338 -0.81 2.80 17.24
N LYS A 339 -1.97 2.70 16.58
CA LYS A 339 -3.26 3.24 17.06
C LYS A 339 -4.42 2.26 16.86
N GLY A 340 -5.43 2.37 17.72
CA GLY A 340 -6.75 1.78 17.47
C GLY A 340 -6.79 0.26 17.49
N GLY A 341 -5.93 -0.37 18.31
CA GLY A 341 -5.87 -1.83 18.45
C GLY A 341 -4.93 -2.53 17.47
N ALA A 342 -4.19 -1.79 16.65
CA ALA A 342 -3.24 -2.35 15.71
C ALA A 342 -2.18 -3.24 16.38
N THR A 343 -1.68 -4.22 15.63
CA THR A 343 -0.72 -5.22 16.14
C THR A 343 0.62 -5.17 15.39
N ILE A 344 1.72 -5.38 16.13
CA ILE A 344 3.07 -5.54 15.59
C ILE A 344 3.61 -6.84 16.16
N THR A 345 3.78 -7.87 15.34
CA THR A 345 4.07 -9.22 15.82
C THR A 345 5.17 -9.90 15.00
N GLN A 346 6.08 -10.62 15.65
CA GLN A 346 7.19 -11.32 14.98
C GLN A 346 8.03 -10.36 14.11
N CYS A 347 8.38 -9.19 14.63
CA CYS A 347 9.11 -8.18 13.88
C CYS A 347 10.44 -7.82 14.54
N TYR A 348 11.40 -7.38 13.74
CA TYR A 348 12.68 -6.93 14.30
C TYR A 348 13.24 -5.66 13.68
N PHE A 349 13.97 -4.93 14.51
CA PHE A 349 14.73 -3.76 14.11
C PHE A 349 16.21 -3.93 14.43
N VAL A 350 17.07 -3.62 13.46
CA VAL A 350 18.53 -3.49 13.67
C VAL A 350 18.99 -2.18 13.04
N GLY A 351 19.43 -1.24 13.86
CA GLY A 351 19.95 0.03 13.35
C GLY A 351 19.98 1.14 14.38
N ASP A 352 20.12 2.36 13.88
CA ASP A 352 20.24 3.55 14.71
C ASP A 352 19.02 4.44 14.55
N ILE A 353 18.40 4.81 15.67
CA ILE A 353 17.29 5.76 15.73
C ILE A 353 17.71 6.94 16.59
N ILE A 354 17.72 8.13 15.97
CA ILE A 354 17.96 9.40 16.65
C ILE A 354 16.72 10.28 16.52
N THR A 355 16.16 10.72 17.65
CA THR A 355 14.99 11.61 17.69
C THR A 355 15.18 12.79 18.63
N LYS A 356 14.22 13.73 18.64
CA LYS A 356 14.21 14.84 19.61
C LYS A 356 13.04 14.86 20.59
N SER A 357 12.08 13.95 20.42
CA SER A 357 11.01 13.73 21.39
C SER A 357 10.99 12.28 21.88
N CYS A 358 10.34 11.36 21.15
CA CYS A 358 10.11 9.99 21.63
C CYS A 358 10.86 8.98 20.77
N VAL A 359 11.38 7.91 21.38
CA VAL A 359 12.05 6.81 20.67
C VAL A 359 11.63 5.45 21.22
N GLY A 360 11.39 4.49 20.33
CA GLY A 360 11.16 3.09 20.70
C GLY A 360 11.76 2.15 19.66
N GLY A 361 12.60 1.20 20.03
CA GLY A 361 13.28 0.35 19.03
C GLY A 361 12.33 -0.42 18.11
N ILE A 362 11.11 -0.77 18.54
CA ILE A 362 10.06 -1.32 17.65
C ILE A 362 9.02 -0.26 17.29
N VAL A 363 8.37 0.32 18.31
CA VAL A 363 7.31 1.32 18.15
C VAL A 363 7.58 2.52 19.04
N SER A 364 7.55 3.73 18.50
CA SER A 364 7.78 4.91 19.34
C SER A 364 6.57 5.21 20.24
N ARG A 365 5.36 5.28 19.67
CA ARG A 365 4.14 5.55 20.44
C ARG A 365 3.07 4.50 20.17
N MET A 366 2.48 3.95 21.22
CA MET A 366 1.42 2.95 21.11
C MET A 366 0.19 3.43 21.86
N PHE A 367 -0.88 3.78 21.13
CA PHE A 367 -2.17 4.21 21.65
C PHE A 367 -3.19 3.11 21.43
N GLN A 368 -3.31 2.18 22.39
CA GLN A 368 -3.98 0.89 22.27
C GLN A 368 -3.32 -0.01 21.21
N GLY A 369 -3.04 -1.26 21.57
CA GLY A 369 -2.45 -2.22 20.63
C GLY A 369 -1.61 -3.28 21.33
N THR A 370 -0.98 -4.10 20.49
CA THR A 370 -0.24 -5.27 20.92
C THR A 370 1.09 -5.35 20.18
N VAL A 371 2.19 -5.43 20.94
CA VAL A 371 3.53 -5.73 20.40
C VAL A 371 3.99 -7.05 20.97
N THR A 372 4.17 -8.08 20.14
CA THR A 372 4.59 -9.39 20.63
C THR A 372 5.61 -10.09 19.77
N HIS A 373 6.48 -10.88 20.40
CA HIS A 373 7.48 -11.66 19.67
C HIS A 373 8.39 -10.74 18.83
N CYS A 374 8.82 -9.60 19.38
CA CYS A 374 9.61 -8.62 18.65
C CYS A 374 10.96 -8.37 19.31
N TYR A 375 11.96 -7.98 18.53
CA TYR A 375 13.23 -7.55 19.09
C TYR A 375 13.89 -6.36 18.40
N SER A 376 14.70 -5.65 19.17
CA SER A 376 15.42 -4.48 18.68
C SER A 376 16.90 -4.56 19.04
N SER A 377 17.78 -4.19 18.13
CA SER A 377 19.22 -4.05 18.35
C SER A 377 19.77 -2.78 17.71
N GLY A 378 20.91 -2.29 18.19
CA GLY A 378 21.53 -1.04 17.74
C GLY A 378 21.34 0.10 18.75
N VAL A 379 20.96 1.28 18.28
CA VAL A 379 20.92 2.49 19.10
C VAL A 379 19.54 3.16 19.04
N ALA A 380 19.00 3.55 20.19
CA ALA A 380 17.71 4.24 20.31
C ALA A 380 17.85 5.45 21.23
N LYS A 381 18.01 6.64 20.65
CA LYS A 381 18.32 7.88 21.39
C LYS A 381 17.34 9.00 21.09
N SER A 382 16.86 9.67 22.14
CA SER A 382 16.09 10.92 22.02
C SER A 382 16.82 12.06 22.73
N TYR A 383 17.36 13.01 21.97
CA TYR A 383 18.06 14.20 22.48
C TYR A 383 17.23 15.45 22.24
N PRO A 384 16.92 16.25 23.28
CA PRO A 384 15.87 17.24 23.24
C PRO A 384 16.22 18.39 22.30
N ASN A 385 15.19 18.88 21.64
CA ASN A 385 15.09 20.30 21.29
C ASN A 385 13.64 20.82 21.38
N VAL A 386 12.72 20.04 21.99
CA VAL A 386 11.29 20.34 22.11
C VAL A 386 10.73 19.90 23.47
N THR A 387 9.65 20.56 23.91
CA THR A 387 8.96 20.42 25.20
C THR A 387 8.37 19.00 25.42
N PRO A 388 8.34 18.46 26.66
CA PRO A 388 8.07 17.04 27.01
C PRO A 388 6.74 16.43 26.49
N PRO A 389 6.60 15.07 26.44
CA PRO A 389 7.49 14.05 27.01
C PRO A 389 8.50 13.44 26.02
N ASN A 390 9.74 13.22 26.49
CA ASN A 390 10.82 12.60 25.72
C ASN A 390 11.25 11.24 26.32
N PRO A 391 10.41 10.19 26.26
CA PRO A 391 10.77 8.86 26.74
C PRO A 391 11.53 8.07 25.68
N GLY A 392 12.34 7.12 26.13
CA GLY A 392 13.08 6.21 25.27
C GLY A 392 13.00 4.76 25.74
N ALA A 393 12.86 3.83 24.80
CA ALA A 393 12.89 2.41 25.11
C ALA A 393 13.34 1.52 23.97
N GLY A 394 13.62 0.26 24.28
CA GLY A 394 13.98 -0.74 23.30
C GLY A 394 12.79 -1.28 22.52
N ILE A 395 11.61 -1.40 23.12
CA ILE A 395 10.42 -1.87 22.40
C ILE A 395 9.43 -0.72 22.17
N ALA A 396 8.93 -0.11 23.23
CA ALA A 396 7.90 0.92 23.16
C ALA A 396 8.26 2.19 23.96
N GLY A 397 8.43 3.32 23.27
CA GLY A 397 8.79 4.60 23.92
C GLY A 397 7.69 5.10 24.86
N LEU A 398 6.54 5.46 24.29
CA LEU A 398 5.34 5.89 25.00
C LEU A 398 4.19 4.90 24.74
N VAL A 399 3.53 4.47 25.80
CA VAL A 399 2.35 3.60 25.73
C VAL A 399 1.17 4.26 26.43
N GLU A 400 0.06 4.37 25.72
CA GLU A 400 -1.21 4.84 26.25
C GLU A 400 -2.30 3.79 25.97
N PRO A 401 -2.82 3.10 26.99
CA PRO A 401 -3.86 2.10 26.79
C PRO A 401 -5.23 2.75 26.55
N SER A 402 -6.09 2.08 25.76
CA SER A 402 -7.50 2.41 25.60
C SER A 402 -8.31 1.21 25.06
N PRO A 403 -8.89 0.34 25.90
CA PRO A 403 -8.71 0.26 27.35
C PRO A 403 -7.41 -0.45 27.75
N THR A 404 -6.80 -1.22 26.85
CA THR A 404 -5.61 -2.04 27.15
C THR A 404 -4.49 -1.86 26.13
N ALA A 405 -3.26 -2.20 26.54
CA ALA A 405 -2.10 -2.35 25.68
C ALA A 405 -1.21 -3.48 26.19
N LEU A 406 -0.65 -4.30 25.28
CA LEU A 406 0.16 -5.47 25.63
C LEU A 406 1.54 -5.39 24.96
N ILE A 407 2.59 -5.61 25.75
CA ILE A 407 3.93 -5.94 25.26
C ILE A 407 4.32 -7.29 25.84
N SER A 408 4.57 -8.29 24.99
CA SER A 408 5.01 -9.60 25.49
C SER A 408 5.94 -10.37 24.59
N HIS A 409 6.76 -11.25 25.16
CA HIS A 409 7.71 -12.08 24.40
C HIS A 409 8.67 -11.24 23.56
N CYS A 410 9.08 -10.07 24.07
CA CYS A 410 9.97 -9.17 23.36
C CYS A 410 11.32 -9.06 24.07
N TYR A 411 12.40 -8.82 23.32
CA TYR A 411 13.70 -8.48 23.91
C TYR A 411 14.34 -7.27 23.22
N SER A 412 15.17 -6.54 23.96
CA SER A 412 15.94 -5.44 23.39
C SER A 412 17.39 -5.52 23.82
N GLU A 413 18.30 -5.31 22.88
CA GLU A 413 19.73 -5.14 23.10
C GLU A 413 20.20 -3.70 22.83
N CYS A 414 19.27 -2.78 22.55
CA CYS A 414 19.62 -1.42 22.15
C CYS A 414 20.37 -0.66 23.26
N GLU A 415 21.30 0.20 22.86
CA GLU A 415 21.77 1.30 23.71
C GLU A 415 20.67 2.38 23.75
N ILE A 416 20.15 2.70 24.93
CA ILE A 416 19.01 3.62 25.07
C ILE A 416 19.43 4.88 25.82
N ALA A 417 19.17 6.04 25.23
CA ALA A 417 19.33 7.32 25.92
C ALA A 417 18.13 8.24 25.68
N ALA A 418 17.56 8.80 26.74
CA ALA A 418 16.51 9.81 26.63
C ALA A 418 16.67 10.90 27.69
N GLN A 419 15.95 12.00 27.52
CA GLN A 419 15.95 13.06 28.54
C GLN A 419 15.10 12.70 29.74
N ASN A 420 13.90 12.14 29.51
CA ASN A 420 13.00 11.81 30.60
C ASN A 420 13.12 10.33 30.95
N GLN A 421 12.03 9.56 30.83
CA GLN A 421 11.99 8.18 31.30
C GLN A 421 12.63 7.23 30.29
N VAL A 422 13.47 6.33 30.79
CA VAL A 422 13.95 5.20 30.01
C VAL A 422 13.57 3.88 30.66
N GLY A 423 13.34 2.89 29.80
CA GLY A 423 13.31 1.49 30.18
C GLY A 423 13.74 0.61 29.02
N GLY A 424 14.33 -0.55 29.33
CA GLY A 424 14.82 -1.46 28.30
C GLY A 424 13.71 -1.97 27.37
N ILE A 425 12.49 -2.13 27.88
CA ILE A 425 11.32 -2.55 27.11
C ILE A 425 10.35 -1.39 26.90
N LEU A 426 9.98 -0.68 27.96
CA LEU A 426 8.98 0.39 27.91
C LEU A 426 9.48 1.67 28.57
N GLY A 427 9.32 2.83 27.94
CA GLY A 427 9.82 4.11 28.46
C GLY A 427 8.82 4.79 29.39
N LEU A 428 7.62 5.05 28.90
CA LEU A 428 6.55 5.73 29.63
C LEU A 428 5.18 5.09 29.37
N ALA A 429 4.53 4.59 30.41
CA ALA A 429 3.11 4.30 30.43
C ALA A 429 2.35 5.57 30.85
N ASN A 430 1.57 6.14 29.94
CA ASN A 430 0.91 7.43 30.10
C ASN A 430 -0.46 7.35 30.81
N LYS A 431 -0.78 6.20 31.39
CA LYS A 431 -1.96 5.98 32.25
C LYS A 431 -1.57 5.11 33.44
N GLY A 432 -2.31 5.26 34.53
CA GLY A 432 -2.09 4.52 35.77
C GLY A 432 -2.57 3.06 35.75
N THR A 433 -3.24 2.58 34.70
CA THR A 433 -3.68 1.17 34.55
C THR A 433 -3.88 0.86 33.05
N GLY A 434 -3.98 -0.44 32.71
CA GLY A 434 -4.34 -0.93 31.37
C GLY A 434 -3.16 -1.35 30.48
N VAL A 435 -1.91 -1.12 30.91
CA VAL A 435 -0.72 -1.64 30.23
C VAL A 435 -0.24 -2.93 30.89
N THR A 436 0.08 -3.92 30.07
CA THR A 436 0.69 -5.19 30.51
C THR A 436 2.03 -5.41 29.84
N VAL A 437 3.08 -5.66 30.62
CA VAL A 437 4.42 -6.04 30.14
C VAL A 437 4.80 -7.40 30.74
N THR A 438 4.88 -8.45 29.92
CA THR A 438 5.14 -9.81 30.44
C THR A 438 6.02 -10.62 29.50
N ARG A 439 6.85 -11.51 30.06
CA ARG A 439 7.74 -12.39 29.27
C ARG A 439 8.71 -11.62 28.40
N CYS A 440 9.20 -10.48 28.87
CA CYS A 440 10.14 -9.64 28.13
C CYS A 440 11.55 -9.71 28.73
N VAL A 441 12.56 -9.48 27.90
CA VAL A 441 13.96 -9.46 28.32
C VAL A 441 14.62 -8.13 27.94
N ALA A 442 14.86 -7.28 28.93
CA ALA A 442 15.63 -6.04 28.78
C ALA A 442 17.13 -6.38 28.78
N TRP A 443 17.66 -6.79 27.63
CA TRP A 443 19.06 -7.19 27.48
C TRP A 443 19.99 -6.07 27.01
N ASN A 444 19.59 -4.83 27.28
CA ASN A 444 20.27 -3.62 26.88
C ASN A 444 21.69 -3.54 27.50
N SER A 445 22.62 -2.94 26.76
CA SER A 445 23.98 -2.68 27.26
C SER A 445 23.98 -1.50 28.23
N SER A 446 23.28 -0.42 27.90
CA SER A 446 23.13 0.75 28.76
C SER A 446 21.79 1.46 28.62
N LEU A 447 21.34 2.06 29.71
CA LEU A 447 20.19 2.95 29.81
C LEU A 447 20.63 4.28 30.41
N TYR A 448 20.43 5.37 29.68
CA TYR A 448 20.79 6.72 30.13
C TYR A 448 19.56 7.65 30.21
N SER A 449 19.37 8.29 31.36
CA SER A 449 18.31 9.27 31.61
C SER A 449 18.84 10.49 32.37
N ASN A 450 18.59 11.68 31.84
CA ASN A 450 19.11 12.94 32.39
C ASN A 450 18.14 13.68 33.33
N GLY A 451 16.83 13.45 33.19
CA GLY A 451 15.81 14.39 33.68
C GLY A 451 14.68 13.81 34.53
N ALA A 452 14.55 12.48 34.67
CA ALA A 452 13.41 11.89 35.39
C ALA A 452 13.81 10.84 36.45
N PRO A 453 13.26 10.87 37.68
CA PRO A 453 13.53 9.88 38.73
C PRO A 453 12.78 8.54 38.55
N LYS A 454 12.09 8.36 37.42
CA LYS A 454 11.16 7.24 37.16
C LYS A 454 11.63 6.32 36.03
N SER A 455 12.94 6.18 35.86
CA SER A 455 13.55 5.24 34.91
C SER A 455 13.81 3.89 35.60
N GLY A 456 13.68 2.79 34.87
CA GLY A 456 13.85 1.43 35.41
C GLY A 456 14.43 0.49 34.36
N ARG A 457 14.94 -0.68 34.77
CA ARG A 457 15.60 -1.59 33.82
C ARG A 457 14.66 -2.11 32.74
N VAL A 458 13.44 -2.51 33.10
CA VAL A 458 12.47 -3.06 32.16
C VAL A 458 11.50 -1.97 31.70
N CYS A 459 10.83 -1.32 32.66
CA CYS A 459 9.95 -0.20 32.38
C CYS A 459 10.44 1.06 33.11
N GLY A 460 10.42 2.20 32.42
CA GLY A 460 10.51 3.53 33.01
C GLY A 460 9.25 3.86 33.79
N ARG A 461 8.55 4.96 33.49
CA ARG A 461 7.37 5.32 34.29
C ARG A 461 6.21 4.35 34.02
N PHE A 462 5.74 3.66 35.05
CA PHE A 462 4.86 2.49 34.96
C PHE A 462 3.94 2.35 36.19
N ASP A 463 3.14 3.37 36.49
CA ASP A 463 2.23 3.42 37.68
C ASP A 463 1.02 2.48 37.53
N LYS A 464 0.70 1.69 38.57
CA LYS A 464 -0.40 0.69 38.71
C LYS A 464 -0.74 -0.17 37.47
N ASN A 465 0.24 -0.37 36.61
CA ASN A 465 0.14 -1.26 35.46
C ASN A 465 0.63 -2.67 35.84
N GLU A 466 0.45 -3.63 34.94
CA GLU A 466 0.78 -5.02 35.22
C GLU A 466 2.11 -5.39 34.57
N ALA A 467 3.07 -5.86 35.36
CA ALA A 467 4.27 -6.49 34.81
C ALA A 467 4.71 -7.70 35.63
N ASN A 468 5.23 -8.70 34.94
CA ASN A 468 5.71 -9.95 35.55
C ASN A 468 6.57 -10.73 34.55
N ASN A 469 7.28 -11.75 35.03
CA ASN A 469 8.06 -12.65 34.17
C ASN A 469 8.99 -11.86 33.22
N CYS A 470 9.73 -10.89 33.74
CA CYS A 470 10.68 -10.13 32.94
C CYS A 470 12.08 -10.21 33.53
N TYR A 471 13.06 -10.32 32.64
CA TYR A 471 14.48 -10.33 33.00
C TYR A 471 15.18 -9.09 32.49
N ALA A 472 16.24 -8.68 33.17
CA ALA A 472 17.14 -7.62 32.77
C ALA A 472 18.58 -8.12 32.78
N ASN A 473 19.40 -7.61 31.87
CA ASN A 473 20.83 -7.91 31.83
C ASN A 473 21.50 -7.52 33.18
N PRO A 474 22.15 -8.45 33.90
CA PRO A 474 22.82 -8.16 35.17
C PRO A 474 23.98 -7.16 35.03
N ASN A 475 24.55 -7.05 33.84
CA ASN A 475 25.64 -6.13 33.53
C ASN A 475 25.16 -4.83 32.87
N MET A 476 23.85 -4.57 32.87
CA MET A 476 23.26 -3.37 32.27
C MET A 476 23.73 -2.11 33.00
N GLU A 477 24.39 -1.21 32.28
CA GLU A 477 24.77 0.08 32.83
C GLU A 477 23.55 1.01 32.92
N CYS A 478 23.09 1.32 34.12
CA CYS A 478 21.98 2.23 34.35
C CYS A 478 22.48 3.57 34.89
N ARG A 479 22.42 4.62 34.07
CA ARG A 479 22.77 6.00 34.45
C ARG A 479 21.52 6.85 34.50
N PHE A 480 20.90 6.94 35.67
CA PHE A 480 19.67 7.69 35.90
C PHE A 480 19.91 8.94 36.74
N SER A 481 18.92 9.84 36.76
CA SER A 481 18.98 11.06 37.56
C SER A 481 19.24 10.77 39.05
N VAL A 482 19.91 11.69 39.76
CA VAL A 482 20.34 11.52 41.17
C VAL A 482 19.22 11.22 42.17
N ASN A 483 17.96 11.48 41.81
CA ASN A 483 16.79 11.21 42.65
C ASN A 483 16.10 9.88 42.31
N THR A 484 16.67 9.11 41.38
CA THR A 484 16.16 7.79 41.03
C THR A 484 16.49 6.85 42.18
N PRO A 485 15.49 6.22 42.84
CA PRO A 485 15.77 5.28 43.91
C PRO A 485 16.57 4.08 43.40
N ALA A 486 17.20 3.34 44.33
CA ALA A 486 18.00 2.17 44.00
C ALA A 486 17.27 1.20 43.06
N ILE A 487 18.03 0.62 42.14
CA ILE A 487 17.55 -0.44 41.24
C ILE A 487 17.62 -1.74 42.03
N VAL A 488 16.48 -2.40 42.17
CA VAL A 488 16.34 -3.67 42.89
C VAL A 488 15.65 -4.69 42.00
N ASP A 489 15.87 -5.98 42.28
CA ASP A 489 15.15 -7.05 41.59
C ASP A 489 13.68 -7.07 42.01
N GLU A 490 12.80 -7.17 41.01
CA GLU A 490 11.35 -7.13 41.18
C GLU A 490 10.70 -8.23 40.33
N ALA A 491 10.07 -9.21 40.97
CA ALA A 491 9.26 -10.20 40.26
C ALA A 491 8.00 -9.55 39.65
N VAL A 492 7.40 -8.61 40.39
CA VAL A 492 6.27 -7.74 40.00
C VAL A 492 6.56 -6.31 40.48
N PRO A 493 5.97 -5.27 39.86
CA PRO A 493 6.15 -3.89 40.29
C PRO A 493 5.80 -3.66 41.77
N ASN A 494 6.67 -2.99 42.52
CA ASN A 494 6.39 -2.62 43.90
C ASN A 494 5.96 -1.14 44.03
N TYR A 495 4.65 -0.90 43.97
CA TYR A 495 4.07 0.44 44.10
C TYR A 495 4.09 1.01 45.53
N SER A 496 4.46 0.22 46.53
CA SER A 496 4.36 0.59 47.96
C SER A 496 5.66 1.16 48.55
N ALA A 497 6.80 1.05 47.86
CA ALA A 497 8.07 1.65 48.29
C ALA A 497 8.04 3.19 48.11
N THR A 498 8.23 3.93 49.22
CA THR A 498 7.67 5.25 49.55
C THR A 498 8.23 6.55 48.90
N VAL A 499 7.57 7.67 49.24
CA VAL A 499 7.84 9.14 49.14
C VAL A 499 7.87 9.80 47.75
N ASN A 500 8.44 9.18 46.71
CA ASN A 500 8.50 9.75 45.35
C ASN A 500 7.83 8.90 44.25
N GLY A 501 7.09 7.86 44.66
CA GLY A 501 6.33 6.97 43.77
C GLY A 501 7.24 6.04 42.97
N ALA A 502 7.39 4.79 43.42
CA ALA A 502 7.94 3.71 42.60
C ALA A 502 6.95 3.34 41.49
N ASP A 503 6.77 4.27 40.55
CA ASP A 503 6.03 4.09 39.30
C ASP A 503 7.01 3.52 38.27
N ARG A 504 7.69 2.40 38.53
CA ARG A 504 8.63 1.77 37.58
C ARG A 504 8.70 0.26 37.75
N TYR A 505 9.43 -0.41 36.85
CA TYR A 505 9.63 -1.86 36.96
C TYR A 505 11.02 -2.28 36.49
N ASN A 506 11.72 -3.07 37.32
CA ASN A 506 13.10 -3.46 37.07
C ASN A 506 13.31 -4.92 36.66
N GLY A 507 12.29 -5.78 36.74
CA GLY A 507 12.43 -7.22 36.47
C GLY A 507 13.48 -7.90 37.36
N LEU A 508 13.83 -9.14 37.01
CA LEU A 508 14.88 -9.91 37.69
C LEU A 508 16.20 -9.85 36.91
N SER A 509 17.32 -9.72 37.60
CA SER A 509 18.68 -9.79 37.02
C SER A 509 19.45 -11.03 37.45
N THR A 510 18.75 -12.07 37.87
CA THR A 510 19.33 -13.30 38.44
C THR A 510 19.87 -14.27 37.40
N ILE A 511 19.64 -14.03 36.11
CA ILE A 511 20.04 -14.91 35.02
C ILE A 511 21.20 -14.30 34.22
N PRO A 512 22.29 -15.07 33.95
CA PRO A 512 23.53 -14.51 33.40
C PRO A 512 23.54 -14.31 31.87
N THR A 513 22.63 -14.94 31.11
CA THR A 513 22.61 -14.85 29.64
C THR A 513 21.20 -14.63 29.08
N LEU A 514 21.13 -13.98 27.92
CA LEU A 514 19.88 -13.73 27.19
C LEU A 514 19.13 -15.04 26.91
N MET A 515 19.84 -16.04 26.39
CA MET A 515 19.25 -17.32 26.03
C MET A 515 18.69 -18.07 27.26
N ALA A 516 19.38 -18.02 28.40
CA ALA A 516 18.87 -18.61 29.63
C ALA A 516 17.61 -17.88 30.12
N ALA A 517 17.55 -16.56 29.96
CA ALA A 517 16.38 -15.77 30.35
C ALA A 517 15.17 -16.14 29.48
N VAL A 518 15.36 -16.24 28.16
CA VAL A 518 14.31 -16.64 27.22
C VAL A 518 13.83 -18.07 27.47
N LYS A 519 14.74 -19.02 27.71
CA LYS A 519 14.38 -20.41 28.07
C LYS A 519 13.61 -20.48 29.39
N ALA A 520 13.99 -19.69 30.39
CA ALA A 520 13.26 -19.59 31.65
C ALA A 520 11.84 -19.02 31.48
N LEU A 521 11.61 -18.21 30.44
CA LEU A 521 10.30 -17.68 30.07
C LEU A 521 9.47 -18.62 29.18
N GLN A 522 10.03 -19.76 28.77
CA GLN A 522 9.38 -20.78 27.93
C GLN A 522 8.82 -20.18 26.64
N TRP A 523 9.63 -19.38 25.93
CA TRP A 523 9.22 -18.87 24.62
C TRP A 523 9.02 -20.03 23.63
N ASP A 524 8.01 -19.87 22.77
CA ASP A 524 7.59 -20.87 21.79
C ASP A 524 8.65 -21.08 20.70
N GLU A 525 9.20 -22.29 20.60
CA GLU A 525 10.23 -22.66 19.62
C GLU A 525 9.70 -22.76 18.18
N SER A 526 8.38 -22.76 17.98
CA SER A 526 7.80 -22.60 16.63
C SER A 526 7.87 -21.16 16.12
N ILE A 527 8.06 -20.19 17.03
CA ILE A 527 8.21 -18.76 16.71
C ILE A 527 9.68 -18.34 16.80
N TRP A 528 10.40 -18.85 17.80
CA TRP A 528 11.79 -18.48 18.09
C TRP A 528 12.75 -19.64 17.88
N ASP A 529 13.79 -19.46 17.08
CA ASP A 529 14.98 -20.30 17.10
C ASP A 529 15.83 -19.96 18.33
N LEU A 530 15.96 -20.93 19.23
CA LEU A 530 16.70 -20.85 20.51
C LEU A 530 17.96 -21.73 20.52
N SER A 531 18.41 -22.18 19.34
CA SER A 531 19.59 -23.04 19.18
C SER A 531 20.91 -22.26 19.18
N GLY A 532 20.89 -20.97 18.82
CA GLY A 532 22.06 -20.10 18.71
C GLY A 532 22.45 -19.36 20.00
N GLU A 533 23.31 -18.35 19.86
CA GLU A 533 23.73 -17.47 20.97
C GLU A 533 22.66 -16.44 21.36
N LYS A 534 21.79 -16.09 20.41
CA LYS A 534 20.70 -15.12 20.58
C LYS A 534 19.39 -15.71 20.03
N PRO A 535 18.23 -15.37 20.62
CA PRO A 535 16.93 -15.72 20.06
C PRO A 535 16.76 -15.09 18.68
N ARG A 536 16.29 -15.84 17.69
CA ARG A 536 15.96 -15.33 16.36
C ARG A 536 14.56 -15.77 15.98
N LEU A 537 13.84 -15.00 15.17
CA LEU A 537 12.54 -15.44 14.70
C LEU A 537 12.73 -16.51 13.63
N VAL A 538 11.95 -17.60 13.70
CA VAL A 538 12.11 -18.77 12.80
C VAL A 538 11.98 -18.36 11.33
N TRP A 539 11.08 -17.41 11.02
CA TRP A 539 10.88 -16.93 9.65
C TRP A 539 12.10 -16.18 9.07
N GLU A 540 13.02 -15.68 9.90
CA GLU A 540 14.27 -15.08 9.41
C GLU A 540 15.18 -16.08 8.70
N LEU A 541 15.01 -17.36 9.01
CA LEU A 541 15.86 -18.45 8.49
C LEU A 541 15.32 -19.01 7.17
N ALA A 542 14.04 -18.77 6.87
CA ALA A 542 13.43 -19.10 5.60
C ALA A 542 13.76 -17.98 4.60
N GLN A 543 14.72 -18.24 3.70
CA GLN A 543 15.04 -17.35 2.58
C GLN A 543 14.07 -17.55 1.44
#